data_AF-A0A9P7IYQ0-F1
#
_entry.id   AF-A0A9P7IYQ0-F1
#
_cell.length_a   1.000
_cell.length_b   1.000
_cell.length_c   1.000
_cell.angle_alpha   90.00
_cell.angle_beta   90.00
_cell.angle_gamma   90.00
#
_symmetry.space_group_name_H-M   'P 1'
#
loop_
_entity.id
_entity.type
_entity.pdbx_description
1 polymer ?
#
loop_
_entity_poly.entity_id
_entity_poly.type
_entity_poly.pdbx_seq_one_letter_code
_entity_poly.pdbx_strand_id
1 'polypeptide(L)'
;MDYMFEQGYNITEYEAAWHLTEYRRQNKHYWSLAYENISAGPNATLPHYLPMKYGAWMIERDTPTSSEHRDDSGGQYRDGTCDTTRTSHFGRPSVDQSEAYTRVLQGHIAIDSAVFPEGTTSSQLDDGLNYMHGTGHGLGSFLNVHESPYRFSSSVALVPGHVITNEPSICRWGMRIESVLAIHRVKVC
;
A
#
# COMPACT_ATOMS: atom_id res chain seq x y z
N MET A 1 5.41 -2.33 15.43
CA MET A 1 6.44 -1.32 15.75
C MET A 1 6.16 -0.67 17.09
N ASP A 2 4.90 -0.29 17.37
CA ASP A 2 4.47 0.31 18.65
C ASP A 2 5.00 -0.38 19.91
N TYR A 3 4.88 -1.72 20.01
CA TYR A 3 5.44 -2.49 21.13
C TYR A 3 6.95 -2.24 21.34
N MET A 4 7.75 -2.20 20.28
CA MET A 4 9.19 -1.96 20.40
C MET A 4 9.47 -0.51 20.83
N PHE A 5 8.68 0.44 20.35
CA PHE A 5 8.78 1.85 20.76
C PHE A 5 8.39 2.06 22.23
N GLU A 6 7.39 1.32 22.74
CA GLU A 6 6.99 1.32 24.15
C GLU A 6 8.10 0.79 25.06
N GLN A 7 8.90 -0.16 24.58
CA GLN A 7 10.08 -0.67 25.28
C GLN A 7 11.31 0.25 25.16
N GLY A 8 11.19 1.40 24.49
CA GLY A 8 12.28 2.37 24.35
C GLY A 8 13.31 2.04 23.28
N TYR A 9 13.02 1.09 22.38
CA TYR A 9 13.89 0.81 21.23
C TYR A 9 13.80 1.92 20.18
N ASN A 10 14.95 2.25 19.62
CA ASN A 10 15.06 3.08 18.43
C ASN A 10 15.18 2.17 17.20
N ILE A 11 14.40 2.43 16.16
CA ILE A 11 14.30 1.58 14.96
C ILE A 11 14.58 2.44 13.74
N THR A 12 15.44 1.96 12.85
CA THR A 12 15.67 2.55 11.53
C THR A 12 14.64 2.10 10.50
N GLU A 13 14.44 2.87 9.44
CA GLU A 13 13.64 2.46 8.27
C GLU A 13 14.08 1.09 7.72
N TYR A 14 15.40 0.82 7.70
CA TYR A 14 15.93 -0.48 7.27
C TYR A 14 15.52 -1.62 8.21
N GLU A 15 15.63 -1.42 9.52
CA GLU A 15 15.25 -2.42 10.51
C GLU A 15 13.74 -2.71 10.48
N ALA A 16 12.92 -1.68 10.27
CA ALA A 16 11.48 -1.86 10.07
C ALA A 16 11.17 -2.70 8.82
N ALA A 17 11.76 -2.36 7.66
CA ALA A 17 11.63 -3.15 6.43
C ALA A 17 12.14 -4.60 6.57
N TRP A 18 13.23 -4.78 7.32
CA TRP A 18 13.78 -6.10 7.64
C TRP A 18 12.82 -6.90 8.55
N HIS A 19 12.27 -6.29 9.59
CA HIS A 19 11.30 -6.95 10.47
C HIS A 19 10.02 -7.34 9.72
N LEU A 20 9.53 -6.52 8.78
CA LEU A 20 8.42 -6.90 7.90
C LEU A 20 8.71 -8.17 7.10
N THR A 21 9.97 -8.37 6.68
CA THR A 21 10.42 -9.61 6.03
C THR A 21 10.40 -10.76 7.02
N GLU A 22 10.99 -10.60 8.20
CA GLU A 22 11.07 -11.66 9.20
C GLU A 22 9.70 -12.12 9.69
N TYR A 23 8.73 -11.21 9.85
CA TYR A 23 7.36 -11.61 10.16
C TYR A 23 6.71 -12.42 9.03
N ARG A 24 6.96 -12.08 7.76
CA ARG A 24 6.45 -12.87 6.62
C ARG A 24 7.06 -14.27 6.57
N ARG A 25 8.35 -14.42 6.88
CA ARG A 25 9.04 -15.73 6.91
C ARG A 25 8.43 -16.72 7.90
N GLN A 26 7.72 -16.23 8.91
CA GLN A 26 7.07 -17.07 9.92
C GLN A 26 5.74 -17.66 9.42
N ASN A 27 5.15 -17.08 8.37
CA ASN A 27 3.88 -17.54 7.83
C ASN A 27 4.04 -18.85 7.05
N LYS A 28 2.97 -19.66 7.10
CA LYS A 28 2.86 -20.87 6.27
C LYS A 28 2.97 -20.48 4.79
N HIS A 29 3.57 -21.36 3.98
CA HIS A 29 3.69 -21.20 2.53
C HIS A 29 4.58 -20.05 2.04
N TYR A 30 5.24 -19.28 2.92
CA TYR A 30 6.17 -18.23 2.52
C TYR A 30 7.23 -18.76 1.56
N TRP A 31 7.43 -18.04 0.45
CA TRP A 31 8.41 -18.35 -0.57
C TRP A 31 9.49 -17.28 -0.64
N SER A 32 9.10 -16.02 -0.83
CA SER A 32 10.00 -14.88 -0.94
C SER A 32 9.24 -13.57 -0.68
N LEU A 33 9.93 -12.44 -0.76
CA LEU A 33 9.26 -11.16 -0.96
C LEU A 33 8.71 -11.08 -2.39
N ALA A 34 7.65 -10.30 -2.58
CA ALA A 34 7.13 -9.98 -3.92
C ALA A 34 7.93 -8.83 -4.58
N TYR A 35 8.44 -7.92 -3.76
CA TYR A 35 9.32 -6.80 -4.09
C TYR A 35 10.05 -6.38 -2.79
N GLU A 36 11.06 -5.51 -2.88
CA GLU A 36 11.77 -5.04 -1.69
C GLU A 36 10.84 -4.17 -0.83
N ASN A 37 10.76 -4.46 0.48
CA ASN A 37 9.88 -3.71 1.38
C ASN A 37 10.34 -2.25 1.49
N ILE A 38 9.39 -1.34 1.35
CA ILE A 38 9.55 0.07 1.63
C ILE A 38 9.12 0.30 3.07
N SER A 39 9.97 0.99 3.83
CA SER A 39 9.65 1.60 5.11
C SER A 39 10.23 3.00 5.06
N ALA A 40 9.37 4.02 5.15
CA ALA A 40 9.74 5.38 4.80
C ALA A 40 9.07 6.39 5.73
N GLY A 41 9.86 7.22 6.40
CA GLY A 41 9.40 8.42 7.12
C GLY A 41 9.51 9.66 6.22
N PRO A 42 10.53 10.51 6.41
CA PRO A 42 10.74 11.71 5.58
C PRO A 42 10.81 11.46 4.07
N ASN A 43 11.17 10.23 3.68
CA ASN A 43 11.27 9.81 2.28
C ASN A 43 9.98 9.22 1.71
N ALA A 44 8.86 9.23 2.45
CA ALA A 44 7.60 8.63 2.02
C ALA A 44 7.04 9.24 0.72
N THR A 45 7.42 10.48 0.38
CA THR A 45 7.02 11.12 -0.88
C THR A 45 7.64 10.47 -2.13
N LEU A 46 8.72 9.70 -1.97
CA LEU A 46 9.34 8.91 -3.04
C LEU A 46 8.57 7.58 -3.20
N PRO A 47 7.92 7.31 -4.35
CA PRO A 47 7.07 6.13 -4.50
C PRO A 47 7.80 4.80 -4.29
N HIS A 48 9.05 4.69 -4.74
CA HIS A 48 9.87 3.47 -4.67
C HIS A 48 11.13 3.67 -3.81
N TYR A 49 11.01 4.38 -2.68
CA TYR A 49 12.10 4.49 -1.72
C TYR A 49 12.53 3.12 -1.18
N LEU A 50 13.82 2.88 -1.06
CA LEU A 50 14.37 1.66 -0.47
C LEU A 50 15.35 2.02 0.64
N PRO A 51 15.06 1.66 1.91
CA PRO A 51 15.97 1.98 3.00
C PRO A 51 17.23 1.12 2.91
N MET A 52 18.39 1.77 2.87
CA MET A 52 19.69 1.09 2.86
C MET A 52 20.17 0.84 4.29
N LYS A 53 20.80 -0.33 4.51
CA LYS A 53 21.36 -0.69 5.83
C LYS A 53 22.29 0.39 6.42
N TYR A 54 23.10 1.02 5.57
CA TYR A 54 23.98 2.11 5.96
C TYR A 54 23.31 3.44 5.65
N GLY A 55 23.15 4.28 6.67
CA GLY A 55 22.55 5.61 6.51
C GLY A 55 21.02 5.63 6.47
N ALA A 56 20.34 4.54 6.84
CA ALA A 56 18.89 4.55 7.07
C ALA A 56 18.52 5.61 8.11
N TRP A 57 17.39 6.29 7.89
CA TRP A 57 16.88 7.24 8.86
C TRP A 57 16.33 6.51 10.07
N MET A 58 16.44 7.16 11.23
CA MET A 58 15.72 6.76 12.42
C MET A 58 14.24 7.08 12.22
N ILE A 59 13.35 6.16 12.61
CA ILE A 59 11.92 6.46 12.72
C ILE A 59 11.75 7.32 13.97
N GLU A 60 11.29 8.56 13.77
CA GLU A 60 11.11 9.53 14.85
C GLU A 60 9.65 9.61 15.29
N ARG A 61 9.42 10.21 16.46
CA ARG A 61 8.08 10.33 17.09
C ARG A 61 7.70 11.76 17.45
N ASP A 62 8.68 12.67 17.33
CA ASP A 62 8.62 13.97 18.02
C ASP A 62 8.23 15.11 17.08
N THR A 63 8.28 14.92 15.75
CA THR A 63 7.84 15.92 14.77
C THR A 63 6.82 15.35 13.79
N PRO A 64 5.81 16.12 13.35
CA PRO A 64 4.78 15.61 12.44
C PRO A 64 5.32 15.08 11.10
N THR A 65 6.41 15.65 10.58
CA THR A 65 7.02 15.22 9.31
C THR A 65 7.83 13.94 9.44
N SER A 66 8.48 13.72 10.59
CA SER A 66 9.30 12.52 10.82
C SER A 66 8.54 11.39 11.51
N SER A 67 7.36 11.69 12.06
CA SER A 67 6.44 10.73 12.69
C SER A 67 5.50 10.06 11.71
N GLU A 68 5.24 10.68 10.56
CA GLU A 68 4.51 10.02 9.48
C GLU A 68 5.38 8.94 8.86
N HIS A 69 4.79 7.77 8.64
CA HIS A 69 5.54 6.59 8.21
C HIS A 69 4.71 5.73 7.26
N ARG A 70 5.26 5.38 6.10
CA ARG A 70 4.65 4.47 5.12
C ARG A 70 5.43 3.17 5.07
N ASP A 71 4.72 2.07 5.28
CA ASP A 71 5.18 0.72 5.00
C ASP A 71 4.46 0.18 3.77
N ASP A 72 5.22 -0.19 2.75
CA ASP A 72 4.73 -0.87 1.55
C ASP A 72 5.50 -2.17 1.38
N SER A 73 4.79 -3.29 1.47
CA SER A 73 5.42 -4.59 1.59
C SER A 73 4.58 -5.73 1.05
N GLY A 74 5.23 -6.58 0.24
CA GLY A 74 4.59 -7.70 -0.43
C GLY A 74 5.31 -9.02 -0.16
N GLY A 75 4.57 -10.12 -0.29
CA GLY A 75 5.09 -11.47 -0.07
C GLY A 75 4.63 -12.41 -1.17
N GLN A 76 5.52 -13.30 -1.57
CA GLN A 76 5.19 -14.47 -2.38
C GLN A 76 4.97 -15.65 -1.45
N TYR A 77 3.85 -16.31 -1.64
CA TYR A 77 3.48 -17.53 -0.95
C TYR A 77 3.10 -18.57 -1.99
N ARG A 78 3.31 -19.85 -1.70
CA ARG A 78 2.97 -20.93 -2.65
C ARG A 78 1.47 -20.97 -3.02
N ASP A 79 0.63 -20.27 -2.27
CA ASP A 79 -0.80 -20.11 -2.44
C ASP A 79 -1.23 -18.69 -2.85
N GLY A 80 -0.30 -17.76 -3.12
CA GLY A 80 -0.66 -16.44 -3.64
C GLY A 80 0.43 -15.38 -3.58
N THR A 81 0.10 -14.20 -4.10
CA THR A 81 0.94 -12.99 -3.99
C THR A 81 0.22 -11.98 -3.10
N CYS A 82 0.97 -11.26 -2.28
CA CYS A 82 0.44 -10.16 -1.47
C CYS A 82 1.11 -8.84 -1.85
N ASP A 83 0.31 -7.79 -1.81
CA ASP A 83 0.71 -6.40 -1.98
C ASP A 83 -0.09 -5.55 -0.98
N THR A 84 0.57 -4.70 -0.20
CA THR A 84 -0.11 -3.87 0.80
C THR A 84 0.76 -2.71 1.26
N THR A 85 0.12 -1.55 1.30
CA THR A 85 0.68 -0.31 1.86
C THR A 85 -0.19 0.21 3.01
N ARG A 86 0.46 0.61 4.11
CA ARG A 86 -0.17 1.35 5.21
C ARG A 86 0.66 2.57 5.54
N THR A 87 -0.02 3.70 5.74
CA THR A 87 0.57 4.89 6.36
C THR A 87 0.09 4.99 7.80
N SER A 88 1.05 5.12 8.72
CA SER A 88 0.87 5.31 10.15
C SER A 88 1.48 6.64 10.59
N HIS A 89 1.15 7.09 11.79
CA HIS A 89 1.77 8.27 12.39
C HIS A 89 2.14 7.96 13.86
N PHE A 90 3.42 8.03 14.22
CA PHE A 90 3.92 7.64 15.54
C PHE A 90 3.94 8.77 16.58
N GLY A 91 3.59 9.99 16.17
CA GLY A 91 3.39 11.16 17.01
C GLY A 91 1.95 11.71 16.88
N ARG A 92 1.77 13.02 17.01
CA ARG A 92 0.48 13.68 16.75
C ARG A 92 0.43 14.29 15.34
N PRO A 93 -0.47 13.85 14.45
CA PRO A 93 -0.59 14.43 13.11
C PRO A 93 -1.16 15.85 13.19
N SER A 94 -0.76 16.70 12.24
CA SER A 94 -1.39 18.01 12.02
C SER A 94 -2.82 17.85 11.48
N VAL A 95 -3.59 18.95 11.50
CA VAL A 95 -4.94 18.99 10.89
C VAL A 95 -4.86 18.68 9.40
N ASP A 96 -3.92 19.32 8.68
CA ASP A 96 -3.71 19.09 7.26
C ASP A 96 -3.37 17.62 6.94
N GLN A 97 -2.49 16.99 7.72
CA GLN A 97 -2.16 15.56 7.56
C GLN A 97 -3.38 14.67 7.79
N SER A 98 -4.16 14.96 8.84
CA SER A 98 -5.36 14.19 9.17
C SER A 98 -6.41 14.31 8.06
N GLU A 99 -6.61 15.53 7.53
CA GLU A 99 -7.51 15.78 6.41
C GLU A 99 -7.03 15.07 5.14
N ALA A 100 -5.74 15.15 4.83
CA ALA A 100 -5.12 14.49 3.69
C ALA A 100 -5.29 12.97 3.74
N TYR A 101 -4.94 12.35 4.87
CA TYR A 101 -5.13 10.91 5.10
C TYR A 101 -6.59 10.51 4.95
N THR A 102 -7.50 11.33 5.49
CA THR A 102 -8.95 11.08 5.39
C THR A 102 -9.42 11.10 3.94
N ARG A 103 -8.92 12.02 3.11
CA ARG A 103 -9.26 12.06 1.66
C ARG A 103 -8.74 10.82 0.92
N VAL A 104 -7.52 10.37 1.22
CA VAL A 104 -6.99 9.11 0.67
C VAL A 104 -7.86 7.94 1.09
N LEU A 105 -8.24 7.87 2.36
CA LEU A 105 -9.14 6.84 2.89
C LEU A 105 -10.53 6.88 2.23
N GLN A 106 -11.10 8.06 2.01
CA GLN A 106 -12.38 8.21 1.31
C GLN A 106 -12.30 7.66 -0.12
N GLY A 107 -11.23 7.97 -0.86
CA GLY A 107 -11.00 7.39 -2.19
C GLY A 107 -10.85 5.87 -2.15
N HIS A 108 -10.08 5.35 -1.18
CA HIS A 108 -9.90 3.92 -0.99
C HIS A 108 -11.24 3.20 -0.74
N ILE A 109 -12.07 3.73 0.15
CA ILE A 109 -13.41 3.19 0.46
C ILE A 109 -14.35 3.31 -0.74
N ALA A 110 -14.28 4.40 -1.51
CA ALA A 110 -15.12 4.59 -2.69
C ALA A 110 -14.89 3.49 -3.73
N ILE A 111 -13.64 3.07 -3.95
CA ILE A 111 -13.30 1.96 -4.83
C ILE A 111 -13.69 0.61 -4.19
N ASP A 112 -13.36 0.40 -2.91
CA ASP A 112 -13.64 -0.85 -2.19
C ASP A 112 -15.15 -1.19 -2.13
N SER A 113 -15.99 -0.15 -2.09
CA SER A 113 -17.45 -0.28 -2.05
C SER A 113 -18.14 -0.08 -3.41
N ALA A 114 -17.39 0.07 -4.50
CA ALA A 114 -17.95 0.36 -5.81
C ALA A 114 -18.81 -0.79 -6.34
N VAL A 115 -20.05 -0.46 -6.75
CA VAL A 115 -20.91 -1.35 -7.52
C VAL A 115 -21.03 -0.78 -8.93
N PHE A 116 -20.64 -1.57 -9.93
CA PHE A 116 -20.57 -1.13 -11.31
C PHE A 116 -21.18 -2.17 -12.27
N PRO A 117 -21.67 -1.76 -13.46
CA PRO A 117 -22.18 -2.68 -14.46
C PRO A 117 -21.13 -3.66 -15.00
N GLU A 118 -21.56 -4.84 -15.44
CA GLU A 118 -20.68 -5.75 -16.18
C GLU A 118 -20.15 -5.06 -17.45
N GLY A 119 -18.84 -5.20 -17.71
CA GLY A 119 -18.16 -4.52 -18.81
C GLY A 119 -17.43 -3.23 -18.42
N THR A 120 -17.60 -2.72 -17.19
CA THR A 120 -16.82 -1.58 -16.69
C THR A 120 -15.32 -1.90 -16.66
N THR A 121 -14.50 -0.96 -17.14
CA THR A 121 -13.03 -1.05 -17.14
C THR A 121 -12.45 -0.39 -15.90
N SER A 122 -11.23 -0.77 -15.51
CA SER A 122 -10.53 -0.12 -14.39
C SER A 122 -10.29 1.36 -14.61
N SER A 123 -10.08 1.81 -15.86
CA SER A 123 -9.95 3.24 -16.18
C SER A 123 -11.22 4.06 -15.94
N GLN A 124 -12.39 3.42 -15.89
CA GLN A 124 -13.65 4.10 -15.56
C GLN A 124 -13.87 4.21 -14.04
N LEU A 125 -13.12 3.44 -13.25
CA LEU A 125 -13.14 3.51 -11.79
C LEU A 125 -12.07 4.47 -11.24
N ASP A 126 -11.04 4.80 -12.03
CA ASP A 126 -10.04 5.79 -11.65
C ASP A 126 -10.69 7.19 -11.58
N ASP A 127 -10.61 7.84 -10.42
CA ASP A 127 -11.22 9.15 -10.17
C ASP A 127 -10.37 10.32 -10.71
N GLY A 128 -9.19 10.03 -11.26
CA GLY A 128 -8.32 11.02 -11.88
C GLY A 128 -7.70 11.99 -10.89
N LEU A 129 -7.74 11.70 -9.58
CA LEU A 129 -6.95 12.46 -8.60
C LEU A 129 -5.47 12.29 -8.94
N ASN A 130 -4.78 13.41 -9.16
CA ASN A 130 -3.42 13.39 -9.65
C ASN A 130 -2.41 13.10 -8.53
N TYR A 131 -2.24 11.82 -8.19
CA TYR A 131 -1.15 11.33 -7.35
C TYR A 131 0.01 10.73 -8.17
N MET A 132 0.09 11.05 -9.46
CA MET A 132 1.21 10.73 -10.37
C MET A 132 1.47 9.23 -10.59
N HIS A 133 0.54 8.36 -10.21
CA HIS A 133 0.44 6.94 -10.56
C HIS A 133 -1.03 6.54 -10.72
N GLY A 134 -1.32 5.33 -11.23
CA GLY A 134 -2.71 4.83 -11.32
C GLY A 134 -3.22 4.31 -9.98
N THR A 135 -4.53 4.21 -9.80
CA THR A 135 -5.16 3.75 -8.54
C THR A 135 -4.84 2.30 -8.18
N GLY A 136 -4.31 1.51 -9.11
CA GLY A 136 -3.91 0.13 -8.87
C GLY A 136 -3.52 -0.64 -10.12
N HIS A 137 -3.32 -1.94 -9.93
CA HIS A 137 -2.89 -2.88 -10.95
C HIS A 137 -3.43 -4.29 -10.70
N GLY A 138 -3.31 -5.18 -11.71
CA GLY A 138 -3.57 -6.60 -11.55
C GLY A 138 -2.52 -7.27 -10.67
N LEU A 139 -2.94 -8.33 -9.98
CA LEU A 139 -2.08 -9.11 -9.07
C LEU A 139 -2.13 -10.59 -9.46
N GLY A 140 -0.98 -11.14 -9.82
CA GLY A 140 -0.86 -12.55 -10.21
C GLY A 140 -0.93 -13.49 -9.00
N SER A 141 -1.42 -14.72 -9.19
CA SER A 141 -1.47 -15.74 -8.14
C SER A 141 -0.15 -16.52 -8.04
N PHE A 142 0.70 -16.19 -7.05
CA PHE A 142 2.08 -16.70 -6.93
C PHE A 142 2.90 -16.43 -8.20
N LEU A 143 2.72 -15.23 -8.74
CA LEU A 143 3.30 -14.73 -9.99
C LEU A 143 3.64 -13.25 -9.81
N ASN A 144 3.74 -12.49 -10.90
CA ASN A 144 4.12 -11.09 -10.84
C ASN A 144 3.15 -10.28 -9.96
N VAL A 145 3.73 -9.45 -9.08
CA VAL A 145 2.96 -8.50 -8.27
C VAL A 145 2.24 -7.47 -9.14
N HIS A 146 2.90 -7.05 -10.23
CA HIS A 146 2.31 -6.23 -11.28
C HIS A 146 1.95 -7.10 -12.49
N GLU A 147 0.70 -7.54 -12.59
CA GLU A 147 0.24 -8.40 -13.68
C GLU A 147 -0.58 -7.63 -14.73
N SER A 148 -0.09 -7.63 -15.97
CA SER A 148 -0.81 -7.12 -17.14
C SER A 148 -1.97 -8.04 -17.54
N PRO A 149 -3.04 -7.55 -18.19
CA PRO A 149 -3.23 -6.20 -18.74
C PRO A 149 -3.90 -5.21 -17.78
N TYR A 150 -4.13 -5.58 -16.52
CA TYR A 150 -4.94 -4.78 -15.60
C TYR A 150 -4.09 -3.68 -14.96
N ARG A 151 -4.40 -2.44 -15.32
CA ARG A 151 -3.92 -1.21 -14.70
C ARG A 151 -5.10 -0.27 -14.62
N PHE A 152 -5.13 0.70 -13.72
CA PHE A 152 -6.21 1.71 -13.70
C PHE A 152 -6.17 2.70 -14.89
N SER A 153 -5.38 2.40 -15.93
CA SER A 153 -5.43 3.01 -17.27
C SER A 153 -5.89 2.04 -18.36
N SER A 154 -6.24 0.80 -18.01
CA SER A 154 -6.57 -0.27 -18.94
C SER A 154 -8.01 -0.15 -19.44
N SER A 155 -8.19 -0.45 -20.74
CA SER A 155 -9.50 -0.56 -21.38
C SER A 155 -10.08 -1.98 -21.30
N VAL A 156 -9.46 -2.88 -20.55
CA VAL A 156 -9.95 -4.24 -20.34
C VAL A 156 -11.04 -4.23 -19.25
N ALA A 157 -12.17 -4.86 -19.55
CA ALA A 157 -13.28 -4.98 -18.61
C ALA A 157 -12.91 -5.81 -17.38
N LEU A 158 -13.36 -5.36 -16.21
CA LEU A 158 -13.28 -6.11 -14.97
C LEU A 158 -14.36 -7.20 -14.98
N VAL A 159 -13.96 -8.44 -14.68
CA VAL A 159 -14.88 -9.59 -14.59
C VAL A 159 -14.66 -10.34 -13.28
N PRO A 160 -15.66 -11.11 -12.80
CA PRO A 160 -15.52 -11.88 -11.58
C PRO A 160 -14.29 -12.80 -11.58
N GLY A 161 -13.55 -12.80 -10.47
CA GLY A 161 -12.31 -13.56 -10.30
C GLY A 161 -11.03 -12.78 -10.63
N HIS A 162 -11.12 -11.60 -11.26
CA HIS A 162 -9.97 -10.71 -11.34
C HIS A 162 -9.54 -10.24 -9.95
N VAL A 163 -8.23 -10.18 -9.73
CA VAL A 163 -7.61 -9.68 -8.51
C VAL A 163 -6.79 -8.44 -8.85
N ILE A 164 -7.09 -7.33 -8.18
CA ILE A 164 -6.46 -6.01 -8.41
C ILE A 164 -6.09 -5.34 -7.09
N THR A 165 -5.15 -4.40 -7.12
CA THR A 165 -4.89 -3.50 -5.98
C THR A 165 -5.78 -2.25 -6.07
N ASN A 166 -5.99 -1.63 -4.91
CA ASN A 166 -6.63 -0.32 -4.74
C ASN A 166 -5.75 0.49 -3.79
N GLU A 167 -4.96 1.42 -4.34
CA GLU A 167 -3.81 2.05 -3.68
C GLU A 167 -3.75 3.59 -3.85
N PRO A 168 -4.85 4.35 -3.63
CA PRO A 168 -4.82 5.81 -3.74
C PRO A 168 -3.78 6.42 -2.80
N SER A 169 -3.21 7.55 -3.21
CA SER A 169 -2.15 8.20 -2.46
C SER A 169 -2.22 9.73 -2.52
N ILE A 170 -1.38 10.40 -1.72
CA ILE A 170 -1.15 11.83 -1.79
C ILE A 170 0.34 12.17 -1.67
N CYS A 171 0.90 12.73 -2.74
CA CYS A 171 2.34 12.95 -2.88
C CYS A 171 2.93 13.95 -1.86
N ARG A 172 2.16 14.98 -1.44
CA ARG A 172 2.66 16.04 -0.52
C ARG A 172 3.23 15.50 0.79
N TRP A 173 2.64 14.41 1.30
CA TRP A 173 3.07 13.75 2.54
C TRP A 173 3.59 12.33 2.30
N GLY A 174 3.26 11.74 1.15
CA GLY A 174 3.69 10.39 0.80
C GLY A 174 2.77 9.30 1.35
N MET A 175 1.56 9.66 1.78
CA MET A 175 0.59 8.71 2.33
C MET A 175 -0.02 7.85 1.21
N ARG A 176 -0.22 6.56 1.48
CA ARG A 176 -0.92 5.62 0.61
C ARG A 176 -1.65 4.59 1.45
N ILE A 177 -2.82 4.18 0.98
CA ILE A 177 -3.60 3.09 1.58
C ILE A 177 -3.87 2.09 0.49
N GLU A 178 -3.37 0.87 0.65
CA GLU A 178 -3.44 -0.14 -0.40
C GLU A 178 -3.97 -1.48 0.10
N SER A 179 -4.92 -2.04 -0.64
CA SER A 179 -5.48 -3.36 -0.38
C SER A 179 -5.66 -4.13 -1.69
N VAL A 180 -5.58 -5.45 -1.59
CA VAL A 180 -5.93 -6.36 -2.69
C VAL A 180 -7.42 -6.63 -2.68
N LEU A 181 -8.07 -6.48 -3.83
CA LEU A 181 -9.50 -6.68 -4.05
C LEU A 181 -9.72 -7.83 -5.03
N ALA A 182 -10.80 -8.57 -4.81
CA ALA A 182 -11.28 -9.58 -5.75
C ALA A 182 -12.63 -9.14 -6.32
N ILE A 183 -12.72 -9.07 -7.64
CA ILE A 183 -13.97 -8.72 -8.32
C ILE A 183 -14.95 -9.88 -8.19
N HIS A 184 -16.17 -9.60 -7.75
CA HIS A 184 -17.23 -10.60 -7.63
C HIS A 184 -18.60 -10.05 -8.00
N ARG A 185 -19.54 -10.95 -8.30
CA ARG A 185 -20.93 -10.56 -8.55
C ARG A 185 -21.60 -10.16 -7.25
N VAL A 186 -22.41 -9.11 -7.31
CA VAL A 186 -23.30 -8.68 -6.22
C VAL A 186 -24.75 -8.71 -6.69
N LYS A 187 -25.68 -8.93 -5.76
CA LYS A 187 -27.12 -8.73 -6.03
C LYS A 187 -27.48 -7.31 -5.60
N VAL A 188 -27.90 -6.49 -6.55
CA VAL A 188 -28.44 -5.16 -6.26
C VAL A 188 -29.94 -5.34 -6.04
N CYS A 189 -30.42 -4.92 -4.86
CA CYS A 189 -31.85 -4.95 -4.51
C CYS A 189 -32.56 -3.72 -5.06
#